data_AF-A0A358IWT1-F1
#
_entry.id   AF-A0A358IWT1-F1
#
_cell.length_a   1.000
_cell.length_b   1.000
_cell.length_c   1.000
_cell.angle_alpha   90.00
_cell.angle_beta   90.00
_cell.angle_gamma   90.00
#
_symmetry.space_group_name_H-M   'P 1'
#
loop_
_entity.id
_entity.type
_entity.pdbx_description
1 polymer ?
#
loop_
_entity_poly.entity_id
_entity_poly.type
_entity_poly.pdbx_seq_one_letter_code
_entity_poly.pdbx_strand_id
1 'polypeptide(L)'
;ARSAPASARLLVKNHPLDPGVINLGRETRRLAIKHGLTGRVDFLDGGNLAQLCRASQGVVVNNSSAALAALGFGTPVKVLGQAFFDFEGLTDQKPLDDFWGAPTPADRSLFTAFRAYVISRTQINGNYHEPRALDATAERVADALATRLA
;
A
#
# COMPACT_ATOMS: atom_id res chain seq x y z
N ALA A 1 19.06 -0.35 -10.42
CA ALA A 1 19.31 -1.03 -9.14
C ALA A 1 20.70 -0.71 -8.58
N ARG A 2 21.09 0.58 -8.54
CA ARG A 2 22.42 0.96 -8.04
C ARG A 2 22.54 0.75 -6.53
N SER A 3 21.46 1.01 -5.79
CA SER A 3 21.43 1.00 -4.33
C SER A 3 20.73 -0.23 -3.73
N ALA A 4 20.07 -1.05 -4.56
CA ALA A 4 19.38 -2.26 -4.10
C ALA A 4 20.34 -3.45 -3.98
N PRO A 5 20.30 -4.23 -2.89
CA PRO A 5 21.13 -5.44 -2.72
C PRO A 5 21.01 -6.37 -3.92
N ALA A 6 22.09 -7.08 -4.28
CA ALA A 6 22.09 -7.94 -5.47
C ALA A 6 21.04 -9.06 -5.41
N SER A 7 20.76 -9.58 -4.22
CA SER A 7 19.75 -10.60 -3.95
C SER A 7 18.31 -10.07 -3.89
N ALA A 8 18.11 -8.74 -3.82
CA ALA A 8 16.78 -8.16 -3.75
C ALA A 8 16.03 -8.35 -5.08
N ARG A 9 14.77 -8.78 -4.96
CA ARG A 9 13.79 -8.86 -6.04
C ARG A 9 12.71 -7.79 -5.86
N LEU A 10 12.25 -7.21 -6.95
CA LEU A 10 11.11 -6.28 -6.96
C LEU A 10 9.89 -6.99 -7.53
N LEU A 11 8.82 -7.06 -6.73
CA LEU A 11 7.51 -7.51 -7.19
C LEU A 11 6.63 -6.31 -7.50
N VAL A 12 6.22 -6.14 -8.76
CA VAL A 12 5.20 -5.18 -9.15
C VAL A 12 3.84 -5.87 -9.09
N LYS A 13 2.98 -5.44 -8.17
CA LYS A 13 1.67 -6.03 -7.94
C LYS A 13 0.57 -5.16 -8.56
N ASN A 14 -0.27 -5.76 -9.39
CA ASN A 14 -1.38 -5.05 -10.04
C ASN A 14 -2.54 -4.75 -9.08
N HIS A 15 -3.29 -3.69 -9.33
CA HIS A 15 -4.52 -3.42 -8.58
C HIS A 15 -5.62 -4.41 -9.00
N PRO A 16 -6.38 -5.04 -8.08
CA PRO A 16 -7.43 -6.00 -8.46
C PRO A 16 -8.58 -5.36 -9.25
N LEU A 17 -8.73 -4.03 -9.16
CA LEU A 17 -9.69 -3.25 -9.91
C LEU A 17 -9.03 -2.46 -11.05
N ASP A 18 -7.82 -2.84 -11.48
CA ASP A 18 -7.21 -2.22 -12.66
C ASP A 18 -8.05 -2.53 -13.91
N PRO A 19 -8.41 -1.52 -14.73
CA PRO A 19 -9.28 -1.72 -15.89
C PRO A 19 -8.57 -2.37 -17.09
N GLY A 20 -7.26 -2.65 -17.00
CA GLY A 20 -6.51 -3.34 -18.06
C GLY A 20 -6.25 -2.51 -19.31
N VAL A 21 -6.44 -1.18 -19.25
CA VAL A 21 -6.20 -0.25 -20.39
C VAL A 21 -4.75 -0.34 -20.86
N ILE A 22 -3.81 -0.54 -19.93
CA ILE A 22 -2.41 -0.77 -20.21
C ILE A 22 -2.06 -2.19 -19.76
N ASN A 23 -1.37 -2.94 -20.61
CA ASN A 23 -0.82 -4.23 -20.20
C ASN A 23 0.40 -4.01 -19.28
N LEU A 24 0.13 -3.84 -17.98
CA LEU A 24 1.13 -3.51 -16.96
C LEU A 24 2.18 -4.61 -16.81
N GLY A 25 1.85 -5.88 -17.04
CA GLY A 25 2.82 -6.97 -17.06
C GLY A 25 3.83 -6.83 -18.19
N ARG A 26 3.36 -6.49 -19.39
CA ARG A 26 4.22 -6.20 -20.55
C ARG A 26 5.09 -4.98 -20.30
N GLU A 27 4.52 -3.89 -19.78
CA GLU A 27 5.28 -2.67 -19.48
C GLU A 27 6.33 -2.91 -18.38
N THR A 28 6.00 -3.67 -17.34
CA THR A 28 6.94 -4.08 -16.29
C THR A 28 8.12 -4.85 -16.89
N ARG A 29 7.84 -5.86 -17.73
CA ARG A 29 8.89 -6.63 -18.41
C ARG A 29 9.74 -5.74 -19.33
N ARG A 30 9.11 -4.85 -20.10
CA ARG A 30 9.81 -3.93 -21.01
C ARG A 30 10.77 -3.02 -20.24
N LEU A 31 10.33 -2.45 -19.11
CA LEU A 31 11.16 -1.60 -18.26
C LEU A 31 12.28 -2.40 -17.59
N ALA A 32 12.01 -3.62 -17.13
CA ALA A 32 13.03 -4.50 -16.57
C ALA A 32 14.16 -4.77 -17.57
N ILE A 33 13.81 -5.10 -18.83
CA ILE A 33 14.80 -5.31 -19.90
C ILE A 33 15.57 -4.01 -20.18
N LYS A 34 14.86 -2.89 -20.38
CA LYS A 34 15.44 -1.58 -20.67
C LYS A 34 16.49 -1.15 -19.64
N HIS A 35 16.29 -1.52 -18.37
CA HIS A 35 17.17 -1.14 -17.26
C HIS A 35 18.13 -2.26 -16.82
N GLY A 36 18.22 -3.38 -17.56
CA GLY A 36 19.13 -4.49 -17.23
C GLY A 36 18.77 -5.22 -15.92
N LEU A 37 17.47 -5.28 -15.58
CA LEU A 37 16.93 -5.88 -14.36
C LEU A 37 16.20 -7.21 -14.59
N THR A 38 16.39 -7.82 -15.76
CA THR A 38 15.82 -9.12 -16.09
C THR A 38 16.18 -10.16 -15.02
N GLY A 39 15.19 -10.94 -14.58
CA GLY A 39 15.37 -11.94 -13.52
C GLY A 39 15.33 -11.39 -12.09
N ARG A 40 15.25 -10.06 -11.91
CA ARG A 40 15.12 -9.40 -10.59
C ARG A 40 13.80 -8.66 -10.39
N VAL A 41 12.95 -8.61 -11.43
CA VAL A 41 11.65 -7.96 -11.39
C VAL A 41 10.58 -8.97 -11.80
N ASP A 42 9.59 -9.14 -10.94
CA ASP A 42 8.41 -9.97 -11.17
C ASP A 42 7.17 -9.08 -11.29
N PHE A 43 6.18 -9.55 -12.04
CA PHE A 43 4.86 -8.95 -12.07
C PHE A 43 3.83 -9.97 -11.57
N LEU A 44 2.90 -9.53 -10.74
CA LEU A 44 1.81 -10.36 -10.25
C LEU A 44 0.48 -9.63 -10.42
N ASP A 45 -0.45 -10.32 -11.07
CA ASP A 45 -1.84 -9.92 -11.17
C ASP A 45 -2.68 -10.73 -10.19
N GLY A 46 -3.22 -10.07 -9.16
CA GLY A 46 -3.89 -10.73 -8.04
C GLY A 46 -2.94 -11.16 -6.90
N GLY A 47 -3.24 -12.32 -6.31
CA GLY A 47 -2.55 -12.85 -5.13
C GLY A 47 -3.03 -12.28 -3.79
N ASN A 48 -2.52 -12.84 -2.69
CA ASN A 48 -2.90 -12.43 -1.34
C ASN A 48 -2.00 -11.29 -0.84
N LEU A 49 -2.54 -10.06 -0.84
CA LEU A 49 -1.81 -8.87 -0.40
C LEU A 49 -1.20 -9.02 1.00
N ALA A 50 -1.91 -9.66 1.94
CA ALA A 50 -1.44 -9.81 3.30
C ALA A 50 -0.25 -10.78 3.42
N GLN A 51 -0.20 -11.82 2.59
CA GLN A 51 0.98 -12.69 2.50
C GLN A 51 2.15 -11.96 1.86
N LEU A 52 1.91 -11.23 0.77
CA LEU A 52 2.93 -10.44 0.09
C LEU A 52 3.57 -9.40 1.02
N CYS A 53 2.75 -8.63 1.76
CA CYS A 53 3.25 -7.64 2.71
C CYS A 53 4.12 -8.27 3.80
N ARG A 54 3.68 -9.38 4.40
CA ARG A 54 4.45 -10.09 5.45
C ARG A 54 5.77 -10.67 4.94
N ALA A 55 5.79 -11.14 3.70
CA ALA A 55 6.99 -11.73 3.09
C ALA A 55 7.97 -10.67 2.55
N SER A 56 7.54 -9.42 2.41
CA SER A 56 8.36 -8.34 1.84
C SER A 56 9.29 -7.73 2.88
N GLN A 57 10.50 -7.37 2.45
CA GLN A 57 11.44 -6.58 3.27
C GLN A 57 11.06 -5.10 3.37
N GLY A 58 10.24 -4.63 2.41
CA GLY A 58 9.69 -3.29 2.39
C GLY A 58 8.64 -3.19 1.28
N VAL A 59 7.70 -2.25 1.43
CA VAL A 59 6.64 -2.00 0.45
C VAL A 59 6.75 -0.57 -0.04
N VAL A 60 6.78 -0.39 -1.37
CA VAL A 60 6.79 0.93 -2.01
C VAL A 60 5.41 1.19 -2.58
N VAL A 61 4.82 2.34 -2.27
CA VAL A 61 3.53 2.78 -2.83
C VAL A 61 3.61 4.21 -3.35
N ASN A 62 2.72 4.56 -4.28
CA ASN A 62 2.48 5.96 -4.61
C ASN A 62 1.63 6.61 -3.51
N ASN A 63 0.39 6.14 -3.36
CA ASN A 63 -0.58 6.61 -2.35
C ASN A 63 -1.60 5.52 -1.95
N SER A 64 -1.32 4.27 -2.29
CA SER A 64 -2.27 3.17 -2.09
C SER A 64 -2.47 2.88 -0.60
N SER A 65 -3.73 2.75 -0.18
CA SER A 65 -4.09 2.30 1.18
C SER A 65 -3.63 0.87 1.49
N ALA A 66 -3.19 0.10 0.49
CA ALA A 66 -2.50 -1.17 0.69
C ALA A 66 -1.30 -1.05 1.64
N ALA A 67 -0.66 0.12 1.71
CA ALA A 67 0.40 0.41 2.68
C ALA A 67 -0.07 0.25 4.13
N LEU A 68 -1.33 0.56 4.46
CA LEU A 68 -1.84 0.43 5.82
C LEU A 68 -1.84 -1.03 6.29
N ALA A 69 -2.02 -1.98 5.37
CA ALA A 69 -1.87 -3.40 5.68
C ALA A 69 -0.40 -3.75 5.96
N ALA A 70 0.54 -3.26 5.15
CA ALA A 70 1.97 -3.47 5.35
C ALA A 70 2.44 -2.92 6.71
N LEU A 71 2.04 -1.69 7.04
CA LEU A 71 2.29 -1.07 8.34
C LEU A 71 1.74 -1.92 9.49
N GLY A 72 0.52 -2.46 9.32
CA GLY A 72 -0.10 -3.36 10.31
C GLY A 72 0.64 -4.68 10.51
N PHE A 73 1.42 -5.13 9.54
CA PHE A 73 2.30 -6.29 9.67
C PHE A 73 3.72 -5.93 10.14
N GLY A 74 4.00 -4.65 10.37
CA GLY A 74 5.33 -4.17 10.73
C GLY A 74 6.31 -4.09 9.55
N THR A 75 5.84 -4.27 8.32
CA THR A 75 6.66 -4.16 7.12
C THR A 75 6.94 -2.68 6.84
N PRO A 76 8.21 -2.26 6.66
CA PRO A 76 8.56 -0.89 6.30
C PRO A 76 7.85 -0.42 5.03
N VAL A 77 7.42 0.84 5.01
CA VAL A 77 6.73 1.44 3.85
C VAL A 77 7.47 2.67 3.36
N LYS A 78 7.70 2.72 2.04
CA LYS A 78 8.11 3.94 1.34
C LYS A 78 6.95 4.48 0.51
N VAL A 79 6.66 5.76 0.69
CA VAL A 79 5.68 6.49 -0.13
C VAL A 79 6.44 7.35 -1.14
N LEU A 80 5.99 7.33 -2.40
CA LEU A 80 6.56 8.14 -3.49
C LEU A 80 5.64 9.27 -3.95
N GLY A 81 4.36 9.21 -3.61
CA GLY A 81 3.37 10.22 -3.93
C GLY A 81 2.91 10.97 -2.67
N GLN A 82 1.64 11.38 -2.67
CA GLN A 82 1.02 12.03 -1.52
C GLN A 82 0.04 11.07 -0.84
N ALA A 83 0.28 10.78 0.42
CA ALA A 83 -0.61 9.99 1.26
C ALA A 83 -0.74 10.64 2.64
N PHE A 84 -1.95 10.66 3.18
CA PHE A 84 -2.22 11.25 4.50
C PHE A 84 -1.53 10.50 5.66
N PHE A 85 -1.01 9.31 5.40
CA PHE A 85 -0.23 8.50 6.35
C PHE A 85 1.29 8.63 6.14
N ASP A 86 1.74 9.48 5.21
CA ASP A 86 3.16 9.66 4.92
C ASP A 86 3.77 10.75 5.81
N PHE A 87 4.26 10.34 6.98
CA PHE A 87 4.95 11.23 7.90
C PHE A 87 5.93 10.44 8.77
N GLU A 88 6.86 11.18 9.39
CA GLU A 88 7.90 10.61 10.24
C GLU A 88 7.33 9.67 11.31
N GLY A 89 7.98 8.53 11.49
CA GLY A 89 7.57 7.49 12.42
C GLY A 89 6.52 6.53 11.86
N LEU A 90 5.75 6.90 10.82
CA LEU A 90 4.78 5.98 10.20
C LEU A 90 5.31 5.37 8.90
N THR A 91 6.04 6.13 8.09
CA THR A 91 6.66 5.69 6.84
C THR A 91 8.13 6.06 6.80
N ASP A 92 8.92 5.38 5.98
CA ASP A 92 10.34 5.68 5.83
C ASP A 92 10.55 6.97 5.00
N GLN A 93 11.00 8.01 5.68
CA GLN A 93 11.22 9.34 5.10
C GLN A 93 12.55 9.47 4.36
N LYS A 94 13.45 8.47 4.42
CA LYS A 94 14.74 8.53 3.74
C LYS A 94 14.59 8.53 2.21
N PRO A 95 15.62 8.98 1.47
CA PRO A 95 15.67 8.80 0.02
C PRO A 95 15.40 7.35 -0.39
N LEU A 96 14.75 7.15 -1.55
CA LEU A 96 14.43 5.81 -2.05
C LEU A 96 15.68 4.92 -2.16
N ASP A 97 16.83 5.50 -2.52
CA ASP A 97 18.09 4.77 -2.65
C ASP A 97 18.53 4.13 -1.32
N ASP A 98 18.30 4.80 -0.19
CA ASP A 98 18.65 4.31 1.15
C ASP A 98 17.63 3.29 1.68
N PHE A 99 16.36 3.45 1.30
CA PHE A 99 15.29 2.52 1.67
C PHE A 99 15.57 1.10 1.19
N TRP A 100 16.21 0.93 0.02
CA TRP A 100 16.51 -0.41 -0.50
C TRP A 100 17.50 -1.21 0.35
N GLY A 101 18.43 -0.52 1.01
CA GLY A 101 19.50 -1.16 1.79
C GLY A 101 19.16 -1.29 3.27
N ALA A 102 18.45 -0.31 3.82
CA ALA A 102 18.16 -0.24 5.25
C ALA A 102 16.76 0.34 5.49
N PRO A 103 15.67 -0.34 5.16
CA PRO A 103 14.33 0.20 5.36
C PRO A 103 14.01 0.35 6.86
N THR A 104 13.30 1.42 7.22
CA THR A 104 12.93 1.77 8.60
C THR A 104 11.48 1.38 8.86
N PRO A 105 11.19 0.50 9.84
CA PRO A 105 9.82 0.14 10.17
C PRO A 105 9.10 1.29 10.88
N ALA A 106 7.77 1.27 10.84
CA ALA A 106 6.94 2.20 11.58
C ALA A 106 7.08 2.00 13.10
N ASP A 107 6.93 3.08 13.85
CA ASP A 107 6.67 3.02 15.28
C ASP A 107 5.29 2.35 15.49
N ARG A 108 5.29 1.22 16.19
CA ARG A 108 4.08 0.42 16.41
C ARG A 108 3.04 1.13 17.27
N SER A 109 3.48 1.93 18.23
CA SER A 109 2.59 2.70 19.10
C SER A 109 1.93 3.83 18.31
N LEU A 110 2.70 4.52 17.47
CA LEU A 110 2.20 5.55 16.57
C LEU A 110 1.22 4.96 15.55
N PHE A 111 1.56 3.83 14.91
CA PHE A 111 0.65 3.17 13.98
C PHE A 111 -0.66 2.74 14.66
N THR A 112 -0.59 2.24 15.90
CA THR A 112 -1.78 1.86 16.67
C THR A 112 -2.68 3.06 16.95
N ALA A 113 -2.09 4.17 17.41
CA ALA A 113 -2.82 5.41 17.67
C ALA A 113 -3.41 6.01 16.38
N PHE A 114 -2.61 6.08 15.31
CA PHE A 114 -3.03 6.53 13.99
C PHE A 114 -4.20 5.71 13.45
N ARG A 115 -4.10 4.37 13.50
CA ARG A 115 -5.18 3.47 13.05
C ARG A 115 -6.46 3.70 13.84
N ALA A 116 -6.37 3.81 15.16
CA ALA A 116 -7.52 4.09 16.02
C ALA A 116 -8.17 5.44 15.67
N TYR A 117 -7.36 6.48 15.43
CA TYR A 117 -7.83 7.79 15.01
C TYR A 117 -8.55 7.73 13.66
N VAL A 118 -7.93 7.14 12.64
CA VAL A 118 -8.54 7.02 11.30
C VAL A 118 -9.86 6.27 11.37
N ILE A 119 -9.90 5.12 12.04
CA ILE A 119 -11.14 4.32 12.19
C ILE A 119 -12.23 5.14 12.89
N SER A 120 -11.91 5.86 13.96
CA SER A 120 -12.90 6.58 14.76
C SER A 120 -13.37 7.91 14.16
N ARG A 121 -12.53 8.56 13.32
CA ARG A 121 -12.79 9.93 12.85
C ARG A 121 -13.15 10.02 11.38
N THR A 122 -12.73 9.07 10.55
CA THR A 122 -12.88 9.20 9.08
C THR A 122 -13.58 8.03 8.43
N GLN A 123 -13.70 6.88 9.12
CA GLN A 123 -14.24 5.66 8.52
C GLN A 123 -15.66 5.35 8.99
N ILE A 124 -16.43 4.76 8.09
CA ILE A 124 -17.74 4.17 8.37
C ILE A 124 -17.61 2.69 8.02
N ASN A 125 -17.97 1.81 8.96
CA ASN A 125 -17.89 0.38 8.71
C ASN A 125 -19.00 -0.03 7.74
N GLY A 126 -18.61 -0.44 6.54
CA GLY A 126 -19.51 -0.80 5.45
C GLY A 126 -18.73 -1.29 4.24
N ASN A 127 -19.44 -1.69 3.19
CA ASN A 127 -18.84 -2.18 1.96
C ASN A 127 -19.72 -1.82 0.77
N TYR A 128 -19.16 -1.03 -0.16
CA TYR A 128 -19.83 -0.58 -1.38
C TYR A 128 -19.92 -1.67 -2.45
N HIS A 129 -18.99 -2.63 -2.46
CA HIS A 129 -18.90 -3.66 -3.49
C HIS A 129 -19.56 -4.98 -3.10
N GLU A 130 -20.06 -5.11 -1.87
CA GLU A 130 -20.80 -6.28 -1.39
C GLU A 130 -22.30 -5.95 -1.40
N PRO A 131 -23.10 -6.50 -2.34
CA PRO A 131 -24.51 -6.18 -2.47
C PRO A 131 -25.31 -6.39 -1.19
N ARG A 132 -24.95 -7.39 -0.37
CA ARG A 132 -25.62 -7.67 0.91
C ARG A 132 -25.36 -6.61 1.97
N ALA A 133 -24.29 -5.83 1.84
CA ALA A 133 -23.91 -4.79 2.77
C ALA A 133 -24.32 -3.39 2.29
N LEU A 134 -24.82 -3.25 1.06
CA LEU A 134 -24.99 -1.95 0.42
C LEU A 134 -26.02 -1.07 1.16
N ASP A 135 -27.22 -1.59 1.43
CA ASP A 135 -28.28 -0.83 2.10
C ASP A 135 -27.85 -0.39 3.51
N ALA A 136 -27.32 -1.34 4.30
CA ALA A 136 -26.81 -1.05 5.64
C ALA A 136 -25.61 -0.08 5.62
N THR A 137 -24.82 -0.06 4.54
CA THR A 137 -23.72 0.90 4.37
C THR A 137 -24.29 2.29 4.08
N ALA A 138 -25.28 2.39 3.19
CA ALA A 138 -25.93 3.65 2.82
C ALA A 138 -26.60 4.30 4.04
N GLU A 139 -27.31 3.53 4.86
CA GLU A 139 -27.94 4.02 6.09
C GLU A 139 -26.91 4.60 7.06
N ARG A 140 -25.79 3.90 7.31
CA ARG A 140 -24.73 4.38 8.20
C ARG A 140 -24.04 5.64 7.68
N VAL A 141 -23.89 5.76 6.35
CA VAL A 141 -23.35 6.97 5.72
C VAL A 141 -24.31 8.14 5.92
N ALA A 142 -25.61 7.96 5.70
CA ALA A 142 -26.62 8.99 5.92
C ALA A 142 -26.65 9.44 7.39
N ASP A 143 -26.64 8.49 8.32
CA ASP A 143 -26.61 8.78 9.76
C ASP A 143 -25.35 9.56 10.17
N ALA A 144 -24.17 9.16 9.69
CA ALA A 144 -22.92 9.86 9.97
C ALA A 144 -22.90 11.28 9.41
N LEU A 145 -23.47 11.51 8.22
CA LEU A 145 -23.59 12.85 7.64
C LEU A 145 -24.51 13.75 8.49
N ALA A 146 -25.61 13.19 9.00
CA ALA A 146 -26.57 13.93 9.82
C ALA A 146 -26.06 14.24 11.24
N THR A 147 -25.15 13.42 11.79
CA THR A 147 -24.79 13.46 13.22
C THR A 147 -23.33 13.79 13.54
N ARG A 148 -22.39 13.45 12.64
CA ARG A 148 -20.94 13.65 12.87
C ARG A 148 -20.31 14.78 12.09
N LEU A 149 -20.94 15.19 10.98
CA LEU A 149 -20.39 16.17 10.04
C LEU A 149 -21.23 17.46 9.96
N ALA A 150 -22.37 17.50 10.65
CA ALA A 150 -23.14 18.71 10.95
C ALA A 150 -22.71 19.28 12.32
#